data_AF-A0A381U8T0-F1
#
_entry.id   AF-A0A381U8T0-F1
#
_cell.length_a   1.000
_cell.length_b   1.000
_cell.length_c   1.000
_cell.angle_alpha   90.00
_cell.angle_beta   90.00
_cell.angle_gamma   90.00
#
_symmetry.space_group_name_H-M   'P 1'
#
loop_
_entity.id
_entity.type
_entity.pdbx_description
1 polymer ?
#
loop_
_entity_poly.entity_id
_entity_poly.type
_entity_poly.pdbx_seq_one_letter_code
_entity_poly.pdbx_strand_id
1 'polypeptide(L)' 'MEKVLLILLGFLIIGCPIAFLEPSTGELREPPLYALFWASIGGIIIVIVYSSYKAKKERAKANRERKRRRKGKR' A
#
# COMPACT_ATOMS: atom_id res chain seq x y z
N MET A 1 1.59 -7.99 3.10
CA MET A 1 2.39 -6.80 2.71
C MET A 1 3.80 -7.00 3.20
N GLU A 2 4.82 -6.77 2.40
CA GLU A 2 6.19 -6.70 2.94
C GLU A 2 6.30 -5.54 3.93
N LYS A 3 7.13 -5.68 4.97
CA LYS A 3 7.28 -4.65 6.02
C LYS A 3 7.59 -3.27 5.43
N VAL A 4 8.47 -3.21 4.43
CA VAL A 4 8.83 -1.97 3.73
C VAL A 4 7.61 -1.31 3.08
N LEU A 5 6.78 -2.09 2.40
CA LEU A 5 5.58 -1.59 1.73
C LEU A 5 4.53 -1.08 2.72
N LEU A 6 4.46 -1.69 3.91
CA LEU A 6 3.58 -1.24 4.99
C LEU A 6 4.08 0.07 5.61
N ILE A 7 5.38 0.20 5.82
CA ILE A 7 6.01 1.46 6.29
C ILE A 7 5.76 2.58 5.27
N LEU A 8 5.99 2.31 3.98
CA LEU A 8 5.69 3.26 2.90
C LEU A 8 4.21 3.67 2.89
N LEU A 9 3.29 2.71 3.03
CA LEU A 9 1.87 3.01 3.12
C LEU A 9 1.55 3.92 4.30
N GLY A 10 2.17 3.69 5.46
CA GLY A 10 2.02 4.55 6.64
C GLY A 10 2.46 5.99 6.37
N PHE A 11 3.62 6.18 5.74
CA PHE A 11 4.09 7.51 5.35
C PHE A 11 3.14 8.21 4.39
N LEU A 12 2.60 7.49 3.40
CA LEU A 12 1.68 8.08 2.43
C LEU A 12 0.33 8.47 3.08
N ILE A 13 -0.16 7.65 4.03
CA ILE A 13 -1.39 7.98 4.78
C ILE A 13 -1.19 9.22 5.65
N ILE A 14 -0.03 9.36 6.30
CA ILE A 14 0.32 10.52 7.14
C ILE A 14 0.63 11.76 6.27
N GLY A 15 1.13 11.57 5.04
CA GLY A 15 1.37 12.64 4.08
C GLY A 15 0.10 13.39 3.68
N CYS A 16 -1.05 12.70 3.63
CA CYS A 16 -2.34 13.31 3.33
C CYS A 16 -2.74 14.43 4.33
N PRO A 17 -2.84 14.20 5.66
CA PRO A 17 -3.15 15.25 6.60
C PRO A 17 -2.04 16.32 6.69
N ILE A 18 -0.77 15.95 6.56
CA ILE A 18 0.35 16.93 6.52
C ILE A 18 0.20 17.91 5.34
N ALA A 19 -0.42 17.47 4.24
CA ALA A 19 -0.67 18.35 3.11
C ALA A 19 -1.66 19.49 3.45
N PHE A 20 -2.54 19.29 4.43
CA PHE A 20 -3.55 20.27 4.84
C PHE A 20 -3.28 20.91 6.19
N LEU A 21 -2.51 20.27 7.07
CA LEU A 21 -2.21 20.75 8.42
C LEU A 21 -0.73 21.09 8.54
N GLU A 22 -0.42 22.21 9.19
CA GLU A 22 0.94 22.56 9.59
C GLU A 22 1.32 21.72 10.83
N PRO A 23 2.31 20.81 10.75
CA PRO A 23 2.59 19.89 11.85
C PRO A 23 3.08 20.56 13.14
N SER A 24 3.67 21.75 13.03
CA SER A 24 4.21 22.50 14.17
C SER A 24 3.14 23.27 14.95
N THR A 25 2.09 23.73 14.28
CA THR A 25 1.04 24.56 14.89
C THR A 25 -0.32 23.86 14.96
N GLY A 26 -0.54 22.82 14.14
CA GLY A 26 -1.82 22.14 14.00
C GLY A 26 -2.87 22.91 13.21
N GLU A 27 -2.52 24.09 12.68
CA GLU A 27 -3.45 24.92 11.90
C GLU A 27 -3.60 24.42 10.45
N LEU A 28 -4.70 24.80 9.81
CA LEU A 28 -4.93 24.52 8.40
C LEU A 28 -3.99 25.37 7.54
N ARG A 29 -3.34 24.73 6.57
CA ARG A 29 -2.47 25.37 5.58
C ARG A 29 -3.32 26.07 4.52
N GLU A 30 -3.03 27.34 4.28
CA GLU A 30 -3.54 28.11 3.15
C GLU A 30 -2.35 28.74 2.38
N PRO A 31 -2.00 28.25 1.18
CA PRO A 31 -2.61 27.14 0.44
C PRO A 31 -2.14 25.75 0.91
N PRO A 32 -2.95 24.70 0.72
CA PRO A 32 -2.53 23.31 0.93
C PRO A 32 -1.35 22.88 0.04
N LEU A 33 -0.60 21.88 0.49
CA LEU A 33 0.45 21.24 -0.29
C LEU A 33 -0.15 20.22 -1.28
N TYR A 34 -0.81 20.70 -2.33
CA TYR A 34 -1.49 19.87 -3.32
C TYR A 34 -0.59 18.81 -3.96
N ALA A 35 0.69 19.14 -4.21
CA ALA A 35 1.65 18.19 -4.77
C ALA A 35 1.87 16.99 -3.83
N LEU A 36 2.03 17.23 -2.51
CA LEU A 36 2.18 16.19 -1.51
C LEU A 36 0.90 15.34 -1.41
N PHE A 37 -0.27 15.98 -1.45
CA PHE A 37 -1.56 15.29 -1.42
C PHE A 37 -1.70 14.33 -2.60
N TRP A 38 -1.56 14.81 -3.84
CA TRP A 38 -1.71 13.97 -5.03
C TRP A 38 -0.63 12.89 -5.13
N ALA A 39 0.61 13.19 -4.74
CA ALA A 39 1.68 12.20 -4.66
C ALA A 39 1.36 11.10 -3.63
N SER A 40 0.81 11.47 -2.47
CA SER A 40 0.42 10.52 -1.42
C SER A 40 -0.69 9.58 -1.89
N ILE A 41 -1.73 10.14 -2.52
CA ILE A 41 -2.82 9.37 -3.12
C ILE A 41 -2.30 8.43 -4.22
N GLY A 42 -1.48 8.94 -5.13
CA GLY A 42 -0.87 8.13 -6.20
C GLY A 42 -0.02 6.99 -5.65
N GLY A 43 0.80 7.26 -4.62
CA GLY A 43 1.60 6.25 -3.95
C GLY A 43 0.75 5.16 -3.28
N ILE A 44 -0.34 5.53 -2.61
CA ILE A 44 -1.25 4.57 -1.96
C ILE A 44 -1.83 3.62 -3.02
N ILE A 45 -2.28 4.15 -4.16
CA ILE A 45 -2.81 3.36 -5.27
C ILE A 45 -1.76 2.35 -5.75
N ILE A 46 -0.52 2.79 -6.01
CA ILE A 46 0.57 1.92 -6.45
C ILE A 46 0.83 0.79 -5.45
N VAL A 47 0.88 1.11 -4.16
CA VAL A 47 1.11 0.13 -3.09
C VAL A 47 0.00 -0.92 -3.05
N ILE A 48 -1.27 -0.49 -3.12
CA ILE A 48 -2.43 -1.39 -3.11
C ILE A 48 -2.42 -2.29 -4.35
N VAL A 49 -2.18 -1.71 -5.52
CA VAL A 49 -2.15 -2.44 -6.79
C VAL A 49 -1.02 -3.48 -6.81
N TYR A 50 0.21 -3.08 -6.48
CA TYR A 50 1.36 -4.00 -6.43
C TYR A 50 1.10 -5.18 -5.49
N SER A 51 0.52 -4.90 -4.33
CA SER A 51 0.21 -5.89 -3.31
C SER A 51 -0.88 -6.86 -3.74
N SER A 52 -1.89 -6.35 -4.46
CA SER A 52 -2.95 -7.15 -5.05
C SER A 52 -2.39 -8.12 -6.10
N TYR A 53 -1.45 -7.67 -6.95
CA TYR A 53 -0.76 -8.54 -7.91
C TYR A 53 0.05 -9.64 -7.21
N LYS A 54 0.82 -9.28 -6.16
CA LYS A 54 1.61 -10.26 -5.41
C LYS A 54 0.71 -11.31 -4.75
N ALA A 55 -0.36 -10.88 -4.09
CA ALA A 55 -1.32 -11.78 -3.44
C ALA A 55 -1.98 -12.76 -4.42
N LYS A 56 -2.33 -12.32 -5.63
CA LYS A 56 -2.85 -13.20 -6.70
C LYS A 56 -1.84 -14.29 -7.05
N LYS A 57 -0.56 -13.95 -7.21
CA LYS A 57 0.52 -14.91 -7.54
C LYS A 57 0.72 -15.95 -6.43
N GLU A 58 0.68 -15.53 -5.16
CA GLU A 58 0.84 -16.46 -4.03
C GLU A 58 -0.34 -17.43 -3.90
N ARG A 59 -1.58 -16.95 -4.08
CA ARG A 59 -2.77 -17.81 -4.13
C ARG A 59 -2.67 -18.87 -5.23
N ALA A 60 -2.19 -18.46 -6.41
CA ALA A 60 -1.99 -19.38 -7.53
C ALA A 60 -0.94 -20.47 -7.23
N LYS A 61 0.18 -20.11 -6.58
CA LYS A 61 1.21 -21.07 -6.15
C LYS A 61 0.67 -22.07 -5.12
N ALA A 62 -0.01 -21.57 -4.07
CA ALA A 62 -0.58 -22.42 -3.03
C ALA A 62 -1.59 -23.43 -3.58
N ASN A 63 -2.43 -23.03 -4.55
CA ASN A 63 -3.38 -23.93 -5.20
C ASN A 63 -2.69 -25.01 -6.05
N ARG A 64 -1.60 -24.67 -6.75
CA ARG A 64 -0.80 -25.66 -7.51
C ARG A 64 -0.14 -26.69 -6.59
N GLU A 65 0.42 -26.25 -5.47
CA GLU A 65 1.05 -27.15 -4.50
C GLU A 65 0.03 -28.11 -3.86
N ARG A 66 -1.16 -27.60 -3.48
CA ARG A 66 -2.27 -28.43 -3.01
C ARG A 66 -2.69 -29.49 -4.03
N LYS A 67 -2.72 -29.14 -5.32
CA LYS A 67 -3.06 -30.08 -6.41
C LYS A 67 -1.98 -31.16 -6.61
N ARG A 68 -0.70 -30.82 -6.46
CA ARG A 68 0.43 -31.77 -6.53
C ARG A 68 0.42 -32.75 -5.35
N ARG A 69 0.25 -32.25 -4.11
CA ARG A 69 0.14 -33.10 -2.91
C ARG A 69 -1.05 -34.08 -2.96
N ARG A 70 -2.17 -33.66 -3.57
CA ARG A 70 -3.33 -34.54 -3.80
C ARG A 70 -3.10 -35.63 -4.86
N LYS A 71 -2.25 -35.38 -5.86
CA LYS A 71 -1.94 -36.36 -6.92
C LYS A 71 -0.91 -37.41 -6.47
N GLY A 72 0.06 -37.05 -5.63
CA GLY A 72 1.06 -38.00 -5.10
C GLY A 72 0.58 -38.88 -3.94
N LYS A 73 -0.68 -38.76 -3.53
CA LYS A 73 -1.34 -39.59 -2.50
C LYS A 73 -2.29 -40.66 -3.09
N ARG A 74 -2.39 -40.73 -4.41
CA ARG A 74 -3.04 -41.80 -5.17
C ARG A 74 -1.95 -42.64 -5.82
#